data_AF-T0Z631-F1
#
_entry.id   AF-T0Z631-F1
#
_cell.length_a   1.000
_cell.length_b   1.000
_cell.length_c   1.000
_cell.angle_alpha   90.00
_cell.angle_beta   90.00
_cell.angle_gamma   90.00
#
_symmetry.space_group_name_H-M   'P 1'
#
loop_
_entity.id
_entity.type
_entity.pdbx_description
1 polymer ?
#
loop_
_entity_poly.entity_id
_entity_poly.type
_entity_poly.pdbx_seq_one_letter_code
_entity_poly.pdbx_strand_id
1 'polypeptide(L)'
;MLRLIYRNVLVNTDPGSLVILVGLPALYLIFFGFGFQSLSAAGGGSSYLAFLTPGILSFQAVMAGTVGGSILWADRRWGMFAQLLSGPFTRLQYLLGIILTSLLFGLGGGAVMLGVAWILLGSGR
;
A
#
# COMPACT_ATOMS: atom_id res chain seq x y z
N MET A 1 -17.61 13.50 -6.89
CA MET A 1 -16.83 12.57 -6.03
C MET A 1 -15.91 11.66 -6.84
N LEU A 2 -16.43 10.88 -7.82
CA LEU A 2 -15.61 9.97 -8.65
C LEU A 2 -14.39 10.64 -9.32
N ARG A 3 -14.57 11.87 -9.83
CA ARG A 3 -13.49 12.69 -10.41
C ARG A 3 -12.33 12.98 -9.44
N LEU A 4 -12.62 13.15 -8.15
CA LEU A 4 -11.58 13.40 -7.13
C LEU A 4 -10.78 12.14 -6.83
N ILE A 5 -11.45 10.99 -6.76
CA ILE A 5 -10.81 9.69 -6.59
C ILE A 5 -9.89 9.42 -7.79
N TYR A 6 -10.40 9.61 -9.01
CA TYR A 6 -9.61 9.45 -10.23
C TYR A 6 -8.36 10.35 -10.25
N ARG A 7 -8.50 11.64 -9.91
CA ARG A 7 -7.37 12.57 -9.76
C ARG A 7 -6.34 12.03 -8.76
N ASN A 8 -6.80 11.65 -7.56
CA ASN A 8 -5.89 11.23 -6.50
C ASN A 8 -5.15 9.94 -6.84
N VAL A 9 -5.83 8.98 -7.48
CA VAL A 9 -5.21 7.75 -7.98
C VAL A 9 -4.16 8.10 -9.03
N LEU A 10 -4.49 8.91 -10.04
CA LEU A 10 -3.55 9.26 -11.11
C LEU A 10 -2.28 9.94 -10.57
N VAL A 11 -2.43 10.86 -9.61
CA VAL A 11 -1.32 11.61 -9.03
C VAL A 11 -0.42 10.75 -8.14
N ASN A 12 -0.98 9.79 -7.40
CA ASN A 12 -0.22 8.89 -6.51
C ASN A 12 0.26 7.61 -7.22
N THR A 13 -0.08 7.42 -8.50
CA THR A 13 0.39 6.32 -9.36
C THR A 13 1.60 6.78 -10.19
N ASP A 14 2.40 7.71 -9.66
CA ASP A 14 3.68 8.02 -10.28
C ASP A 14 4.67 6.86 -10.05
N PRO A 15 5.61 6.61 -10.99
CA PRO A 15 6.51 5.47 -10.91
C PRO A 15 7.34 5.44 -9.61
N GLY A 16 7.72 6.61 -9.09
CA GLY A 16 8.49 6.73 -7.86
C GLY A 16 7.67 6.32 -6.63
N SER A 17 6.46 6.85 -6.48
CA SER A 17 5.56 6.48 -5.38
C SER A 17 5.21 5.00 -5.41
N LEU A 18 4.95 4.41 -6.58
CA LEU A 18 4.65 2.98 -6.68
C LEU A 18 5.83 2.09 -6.26
N VAL A 19 7.06 2.46 -6.61
CA VAL A 19 8.27 1.74 -6.19
C VAL A 19 8.41 1.77 -4.66
N ILE A 20 8.12 2.89 -4.02
CA ILE A 20 8.18 2.99 -2.56
C ILE A 20 7.02 2.24 -1.90
N LEU A 21 5.80 2.41 -2.42
CA LEU A 21 4.58 1.88 -1.84
C LEU A 21 4.47 0.36 -1.97
N VAL A 22 4.96 -0.20 -3.08
CA VAL A 22 4.84 -1.62 -3.40
C VAL A 22 6.21 -2.29 -3.52
N GLY A 23 7.17 -1.64 -4.17
CA GLY A 23 8.50 -2.21 -4.39
C GLY A 23 9.26 -2.48 -3.09
N LEU A 24 9.29 -1.53 -2.16
CA LEU A 24 9.99 -1.71 -0.88
C LEU A 24 9.40 -2.86 -0.03
N PRO A 25 8.08 -2.95 0.21
CA PRO A 25 7.52 -4.10 0.94
C PRO A 25 7.68 -5.43 0.18
N ALA A 26 7.67 -5.45 -1.15
CA ALA A 26 7.92 -6.65 -1.93
C ALA A 26 9.38 -7.12 -1.77
N LEU A 27 10.33 -6.18 -1.80
CA LEU A 27 11.74 -6.46 -1.50
C LEU A 27 11.89 -7.05 -0.11
N TYR A 28 11.20 -6.49 0.90
CA TYR A 28 11.19 -7.07 2.25
C TYR A 28 10.73 -8.53 2.22
N LEU A 29 9.62 -8.82 1.55
CA LEU A 29 9.08 -10.19 1.48
C LEU A 29 10.08 -11.15 0.84
N ILE A 30 10.76 -10.75 -0.24
CA ILE A 30 11.74 -11.59 -0.95
C ILE A 30 13.01 -11.77 -0.10
N PHE A 31 13.62 -10.67 0.36
CA PHE A 31 14.89 -10.70 1.08
C PHE A 31 14.77 -11.45 2.41
N PHE A 32 13.76 -11.11 3.22
CA PHE A 32 13.57 -11.78 4.49
C PHE A 32 13.04 -13.20 4.28
N GLY A 33 12.14 -13.39 3.31
CA GLY A 33 11.57 -14.68 2.96
C GLY A 33 12.61 -15.74 2.63
N PHE A 34 13.55 -15.45 1.73
CA PHE A 34 14.63 -16.38 1.40
C PHE A 34 15.80 -16.34 2.38
N GLY A 35 16.17 -15.16 2.87
CA GLY A 35 17.34 -14.97 3.73
C GLY A 35 17.24 -15.69 5.07
N PHE A 36 16.04 -15.80 5.65
CA PHE A 36 15.81 -16.45 6.94
C PHE A 36 15.17 -17.84 6.84
N GLN A 37 14.95 -18.36 5.63
CA GLN A 37 14.35 -19.68 5.43
C GLN A 37 15.21 -20.81 6.01
N SER A 38 16.54 -20.72 5.87
CA SER A 38 17.47 -21.72 6.43
C SER A 38 17.47 -21.73 7.96
N LEU A 39 17.28 -20.56 8.57
CA LEU A 39 17.17 -20.40 10.02
C LEU A 39 15.87 -21.01 10.57
N SER A 40 14.74 -20.81 9.88
CA SER A 40 13.47 -21.42 10.30
C SER A 40 13.49 -22.95 10.16
N ALA A 41 14.10 -23.47 9.09
CA ALA A 41 14.27 -24.90 8.87
C ALA A 41 15.15 -25.55 9.95
N ALA A 42 16.22 -24.88 10.39
CA ALA A 42 17.09 -25.36 11.48
C ALA A 42 16.36 -25.44 12.83
N GLY A 43 15.33 -24.60 13.05
CA GLY A 43 14.51 -24.61 14.25
C GLY A 43 13.33 -25.60 14.24
N GLY A 44 13.18 -26.42 13.20
CA GLY A 44 12.04 -27.33 13.04
C GLY A 44 10.72 -26.62 12.73
N GLY A 45 10.78 -25.34 12.35
CA GLY A 45 9.61 -24.51 12.02
C GLY A 45 9.13 -24.71 10.57
N SER A 46 7.90 -24.26 10.32
CA SER A 46 7.33 -24.19 8.97
C SER A 46 8.04 -23.14 8.10
N SER A 47 7.59 -23.01 6.84
CA SER A 47 8.13 -22.01 5.90
C SER A 47 8.09 -20.60 6.50
N TYR A 48 9.25 -19.93 6.59
CA TYR A 48 9.37 -18.58 7.12
C TYR A 48 8.52 -17.57 6.32
N LEU A 49 8.39 -17.81 5.01
CA LEU A 49 7.49 -17.06 4.13
C LEU A 49 6.03 -17.10 4.60
N ALA A 50 5.54 -18.25 5.06
CA ALA A 50 4.16 -18.39 5.53
C ALA A 50 3.92 -17.63 6.84
N PHE A 51 4.94 -17.52 7.69
CA PHE A 51 4.91 -16.71 8.90
C PHE A 51 4.95 -15.19 8.58
N LEU A 52 5.80 -14.79 7.64
CA LEU A 52 6.03 -13.38 7.29
C LEU A 52 4.86 -12.75 6.51
N THR A 53 4.21 -13.54 5.64
CA THR A 53 3.14 -13.07 4.75
C THR A 53 2.03 -12.27 5.45
N PRO A 54 1.34 -12.76 6.50
CA PRO A 54 0.28 -12.01 7.17
C PRO A 54 0.76 -10.69 7.80
N GLY A 55 2.02 -10.62 8.25
CA GLY A 55 2.62 -9.39 8.77
C GLY A 55 2.83 -8.32 7.69
N ILE A 56 3.23 -8.73 6.49
CA ILE A 56 3.36 -7.80 5.36
C ILE A 56 1.99 -7.36 4.84
N LEU A 57 0.97 -8.22 4.90
CA LEU A 57 -0.40 -7.83 4.56
C LEU A 57 -0.96 -6.77 5.52
N SER A 58 -0.73 -6.91 6.82
CA SER A 58 -1.14 -5.90 7.80
C SER A 58 -0.38 -4.59 7.62
N PHE A 59 0.89 -4.64 7.20
CA PHE A 59 1.67 -3.45 6.85
C PHE A 59 1.04 -2.64 5.71
N GLN A 60 0.36 -3.28 4.76
CA GLN A 60 -0.33 -2.55 3.68
C GLN A 60 -1.52 -1.71 4.15
N ALA A 61 -2.16 -2.07 5.26
CA ALA A 61 -3.18 -1.23 5.88
C ALA A 61 -2.57 0.07 6.45
N VAL A 62 -1.35 0.00 7.00
CA VAL A 62 -0.61 1.17 7.46
C VAL A 62 -0.20 2.04 6.27
N MET A 63 0.31 1.43 5.20
CA MET A 63 0.67 2.15 3.97
C MET A 63 -0.53 2.90 3.37
N ALA A 64 -1.72 2.29 3.37
CA ALA A 64 -2.96 2.96 2.96
C ALA A 64 -3.22 4.24 3.76
N GLY A 65 -3.12 4.17 5.09
CA GLY A 65 -3.28 5.33 5.97
C GLY A 65 -2.26 6.43 5.67
N THR A 66 -1.01 6.06 5.44
CA THR A 66 0.06 6.99 5.05
C THR A 66 -0.24 7.70 3.74
N VAL A 67 -0.75 6.99 2.72
CA VAL A 67 -1.17 7.60 1.45
C VAL A 67 -2.29 8.61 1.68
N GLY A 68 -3.34 8.24 2.42
CA GLY A 68 -4.45 9.15 2.73
C GLY A 68 -3.97 10.41 3.47
N GLY A 69 -3.08 10.24 4.46
CA GLY A 69 -2.46 11.34 5.19
C GLY A 69 -1.59 12.24 4.30
N SER A 70 -0.81 11.65 3.40
CA SER A 70 0.06 12.38 2.47
C SER A 70 -0.73 13.24 1.48
N ILE A 71 -1.85 12.73 0.95
CA ILE A 71 -2.75 13.46 0.06
C ILE A 71 -3.31 14.69 0.78
N LEU A 72 -3.84 14.49 1.99
CA LEU A 72 -4.39 15.58 2.79
C LEU A 72 -3.34 16.63 3.14
N TRP A 73 -2.13 16.17 3.52
CA TRP A 73 -1.02 17.03 3.86
C TRP A 73 -0.56 17.84 2.64
N ALA A 74 -0.41 17.21 1.48
CA ALA A 74 -0.02 17.87 0.24
C ALA A 74 -1.07 18.91 -0.19
N ASP A 75 -2.35 18.53 -0.24
CA ASP A 75 -3.42 19.46 -0.62
C ASP A 75 -3.47 20.68 0.33
N ARG A 76 -3.15 20.51 1.62
CA ARG A 76 -2.99 21.64 2.55
C ARG A 76 -1.73 22.45 2.32
N ARG A 77 -0.58 21.80 2.13
CA ARG A 77 0.73 22.44 1.98
C ARG A 77 0.78 23.36 0.75
N TRP A 78 0.12 22.95 -0.33
CA TRP A 78 0.10 23.67 -1.59
C TRP A 78 -1.15 24.55 -1.79
N GLY A 79 -1.99 24.72 -0.75
CA GLY A 79 -3.18 25.57 -0.80
C GLY A 79 -4.35 25.03 -1.63
N MET A 80 -4.17 23.88 -2.28
CA MET A 80 -5.18 23.23 -3.13
C MET A 80 -6.43 22.81 -2.35
N PHE A 81 -6.31 22.56 -1.05
CA PHE A 81 -7.45 22.29 -0.18
C PHE A 81 -8.49 23.42 -0.21
N ALA A 82 -8.05 24.68 -0.11
CA ALA A 82 -8.96 25.83 -0.15
C ALA A 82 -9.60 26.00 -1.54
N GLN A 83 -8.83 25.76 -2.60
CA GLN A 83 -9.33 25.80 -3.98
C GLN A 83 -10.40 24.73 -4.22
N LEU A 84 -10.18 23.49 -3.74
CA LEU A 84 -11.15 22.40 -3.85
C LEU A 84 -12.46 22.69 -3.09
N LEU A 85 -12.36 23.26 -1.90
CA LEU A 85 -13.52 23.62 -1.08
C LEU A 85 -14.28 24.86 -1.60
N SER A 86 -13.64 25.70 -2.41
CA SER A 86 -14.31 26.80 -3.13
C SER A 86 -15.12 26.33 -4.34
N GLY A 87 -14.90 25.09 -4.79
CA GLY A 87 -15.64 24.47 -5.88
C GLY A 87 -16.95 23.78 -5.43
N PRO A 88 -17.60 23.02 -6.32
CA PRO A 88 -18.89 22.35 -6.06
C PRO A 88 -18.73 21.07 -5.22
N PHE A 89 -17.80 21.04 -4.26
CA PHE A 89 -17.49 19.87 -3.43
C PHE A 89 -17.68 20.18 -1.95
N THR A 90 -18.36 19.27 -1.24
CA THR A 90 -18.49 19.39 0.22
C THR A 90 -17.29 18.76 0.94
N ARG A 91 -17.04 19.19 2.18
CA ARG A 91 -15.95 18.66 3.03
C ARG A 91 -16.01 17.14 3.18
N LEU A 92 -17.21 16.59 3.33
CA LEU A 92 -17.43 15.14 3.45
C LEU A 92 -17.06 14.40 2.16
N GLN A 93 -17.47 14.92 1.00
CA GLN A 93 -17.14 14.30 -0.29
C GLN A 93 -15.63 14.26 -0.54
N TYR A 94 -14.91 15.30 -0.12
CA TYR A 94 -13.45 15.34 -0.18
C TYR A 94 -12.81 14.29 0.74
N LEU A 95 -13.20 14.24 2.01
CA LEU A 95 -12.65 13.28 2.98
C LEU A 95 -12.93 11.84 2.57
N LEU A 96 -14.16 11.53 2.15
CA LEU A 96 -14.52 10.21 1.65
C LEU A 96 -13.74 9.85 0.38
N GLY A 97 -13.45 10.83 -0.49
CA GLY A 97 -12.60 10.64 -1.66
C GLY A 97 -11.18 10.21 -1.29
N ILE A 98 -10.59 10.82 -0.26
CA ILE A 98 -9.27 10.43 0.25
C ILE A 98 -9.31 9.03 0.86
N ILE A 99 -10.30 8.75 1.72
CA ILE A 99 -10.44 7.45 2.39
C ILE A 99 -10.58 6.32 1.36
N LEU A 100 -11.44 6.49 0.35
CA LEU A 100 -11.60 5.50 -0.71
C LEU A 100 -10.32 5.34 -1.53
N THR A 101 -9.62 6.44 -1.82
CA THR A 101 -8.32 6.36 -2.51
C THR A 101 -7.31 5.56 -1.69
N SER A 102 -7.15 5.86 -0.40
CA SER A 102 -6.26 5.09 0.48
C SER A 102 -6.64 3.61 0.54
N LEU A 103 -7.95 3.31 0.56
CA LEU A 103 -8.43 1.93 0.61
C LEU A 103 -8.07 1.17 -0.67
N LEU A 104 -8.21 1.81 -1.84
CA LEU A 104 -7.81 1.22 -3.12
C LEU A 104 -6.31 0.92 -3.16
N PHE A 105 -5.46 1.82 -2.67
CA PHE A 105 -4.02 1.58 -2.59
C PHE A 105 -3.66 0.46 -1.60
N GLY A 106 -4.32 0.41 -0.43
CA GLY A 106 -4.12 -0.67 0.54
C GLY A 106 -4.53 -2.04 0.02
N LEU A 107 -5.71 -2.13 -0.60
CA LEU A 107 -6.21 -3.37 -1.20
C LEU A 107 -5.39 -3.79 -2.41
N GLY A 108 -5.03 -2.86 -3.29
CA GLY A 108 -4.16 -3.12 -4.44
C GLY A 108 -2.78 -3.60 -4.02
N GLY A 109 -2.14 -2.90 -3.08
CA GLY A 109 -0.86 -3.29 -2.52
C GLY A 109 -0.91 -4.64 -1.80
N GLY A 110 -1.98 -4.91 -1.03
CA GLY A 110 -2.21 -6.20 -0.38
C GLY A 110 -2.40 -7.34 -1.39
N ALA A 111 -3.18 -7.13 -2.45
CA ALA A 111 -3.38 -8.11 -3.51
C ALA A 111 -2.08 -8.43 -4.26
N VAL A 112 -1.24 -7.43 -4.53
CA VAL A 112 0.09 -7.64 -5.12
C VAL A 112 0.96 -8.48 -4.18
N MET A 113 0.99 -8.17 -2.88
CA MET A 113 1.79 -8.93 -1.91
C MET A 113 1.31 -10.37 -1.77
N LEU A 114 -0.01 -10.62 -1.81
CA LEU A 114 -0.56 -11.97 -1.86
C LEU A 114 -0.10 -12.73 -3.10
N GLY A 115 -0.13 -12.10 -4.27
CA GLY A 115 0.36 -12.70 -5.51
C GLY A 115 1.85 -13.05 -5.44
N VAL A 116 2.68 -12.14 -4.93
CA VAL A 116 4.11 -12.38 -4.72
C VAL A 116 4.33 -13.53 -3.73
N ALA A 117 3.67 -13.51 -2.58
CA ALA A 117 3.78 -14.58 -1.57
C ALA A 117 3.35 -15.94 -2.14
N TRP A 118 2.28 -15.98 -2.94
CA TRP A 118 1.79 -17.19 -3.57
C TRP A 118 2.79 -17.78 -4.56
N ILE A 119 3.39 -16.94 -5.43
CA ILE A 119 4.45 -17.35 -6.36
C ILE A 119 5.64 -17.93 -5.59
N LEU A 120 6.08 -17.24 -4.53
CA LEU A 120 7.24 -17.63 -3.74
C LEU A 120 7.01 -18.95 -2.96
N LEU A 121 5.84 -19.10 -2.34
CA LEU A 121 5.46 -20.35 -1.65
C LEU A 121 5.30 -21.52 -2.63
N GLY A 122 4.84 -21.27 -3.86
CA GLY A 122 4.77 -22.27 -4.93
C GLY A 122 6.15 -22.70 -5.47
N SER A 123 7.12 -21.78 -5.49
CA SER A 123 8.48 -22.03 -5.98
C SER A 123 9.38 -22.83 -5.02
N GLY A 124 9.00 -22.94 -3.75
CA GLY A 124 9.75 -23.66 -2.72
C GLY A 124 9.31 -25.11 -2.48
N ARG A 125 8.61 -25.72 -3.44
CA ARG A 125 8.27 -27.14 -3.46
C ARG A 125 9.30 -27.94 -4.25
#